data_AF-A0A1H7SAP8-F1
#
_entry.id   AF-A0A1H7SAP8-F1
#
_cell.length_a   1.000
_cell.length_b   1.000
_cell.length_c   1.000
_cell.angle_alpha   90.00
_cell.angle_beta   90.00
_cell.angle_gamma   90.00
#
_symmetry.space_group_name_H-M   'P 1'
#
loop_
_entity.id
_entity.type
_entity.pdbx_description
1 polymer ?
#
loop_
_entity_poly.entity_id
_entity_poly.type
_entity_poly.pdbx_seq_one_letter_code
_entity_poly.pdbx_strand_id
1 'polypeptide(L)'
;MSKIITLFAIGFYCTVGTVSAQHPIPDFINHSIDTVSYTDKSGNHILLLSSSGEISGSEDGTHSSFIHMTHQLTRNDNNQTLWEIKDGVEDCPVDVEAKFLAKPRFTDFNNDGVMEVWIIYQMACKGDISPSTVIVKMMDERGIPSTLESAQLIEYPDGTTEGGDSSFDINFMQKSDIYRAYALAFIKEFYMVKFK
;
A
#
# COMPACT_ATOMS: atom_id res chain seq x y z
N MET A 1 12.10 -12.10 73.53
CA MET A 1 13.15 -11.62 72.61
C MET A 1 12.63 -11.79 71.18
N SER A 2 12.01 -10.75 70.62
CA SER A 2 11.44 -10.78 69.27
C SER A 2 12.31 -9.89 68.37
N LYS A 3 12.92 -10.47 67.35
CA LYS A 3 13.79 -9.74 66.40
C LYS A 3 12.92 -9.15 65.29
N ILE A 4 12.98 -7.82 65.16
CA ILE A 4 12.40 -7.04 64.07
C ILE A 4 13.26 -7.30 62.81
N ILE A 5 12.62 -7.77 61.73
CA ILE A 5 13.23 -7.91 60.41
C ILE A 5 12.84 -6.68 59.60
N THR A 6 13.82 -5.82 59.31
CA THR A 6 13.69 -4.66 58.44
C THR A 6 13.72 -5.13 56.98
N LEU A 7 12.61 -4.98 56.26
CA LEU A 7 12.54 -5.22 54.82
C LEU A 7 13.10 -3.98 54.08
N PHE A 8 14.21 -4.17 53.34
CA PHE A 8 14.71 -3.17 52.40
C PHE A 8 13.87 -3.21 51.12
N ALA A 9 13.21 -2.10 50.79
CA ALA A 9 12.55 -1.91 49.50
C ALA A 9 13.62 -1.60 48.44
N ILE A 10 13.83 -2.53 47.50
CA ILE A 10 14.67 -2.30 46.31
C ILE A 10 13.77 -1.63 45.28
N GLY A 11 13.94 -0.32 45.11
CA GLY A 11 13.30 0.46 44.05
C GLY A 11 13.93 0.12 42.70
N PHE A 12 13.19 -0.59 41.85
CA PHE A 12 13.55 -0.85 40.47
C PHE A 12 13.15 0.38 39.64
N TYR A 13 14.09 1.28 39.36
CA TYR A 13 13.89 2.35 38.38
C TYR A 13 13.94 1.73 36.97
N CYS A 14 12.78 1.52 36.38
CA CYS A 14 12.66 1.18 34.97
C CYS A 14 12.76 2.50 34.17
N THR A 15 13.92 2.77 33.59
CA THR A 15 14.09 3.88 32.65
C THR A 15 13.38 3.53 31.35
N VAL A 16 12.30 4.25 31.06
CA VAL A 16 11.64 4.22 29.75
C VAL A 16 12.60 4.87 28.76
N GLY A 17 13.25 4.05 27.93
CA GLY A 17 13.98 4.55 26.78
C GLY A 17 12.99 5.14 25.78
N THR A 18 13.10 6.44 25.51
CA THR A 18 12.42 7.07 24.39
C THR A 18 13.13 6.64 23.11
N VAL A 19 12.56 5.69 22.37
CA VAL A 19 12.88 5.51 20.96
C VAL A 19 12.14 6.62 20.20
N SER A 20 12.88 7.66 19.82
CA SER A 20 12.46 8.59 18.78
C SER A 20 13.33 8.32 17.57
N ALA A 21 12.82 7.51 16.66
CA ALA A 21 13.29 7.47 15.28
C ALA A 21 12.15 8.04 14.42
N GLN A 22 11.99 9.36 14.48
CA GLN A 22 11.28 10.06 13.41
C GLN A 22 12.24 10.05 12.21
N HIS A 23 12.17 9.02 11.37
CA HIS A 23 12.84 9.08 10.07
C HIS A 23 12.13 10.18 9.28
N PRO A 24 12.81 11.28 8.91
CA PRO A 24 12.18 12.32 8.12
C PRO A 24 11.70 11.70 6.81
N ILE A 25 10.43 11.93 6.51
CA ILE A 25 9.82 11.55 5.23
C ILE A 25 10.73 12.16 4.14
N PRO A 26 11.36 11.36 3.26
CA PRO A 26 12.25 11.89 2.24
C PRO A 26 11.50 12.91 1.39
N ASP A 27 12.12 14.06 1.16
CA ASP A 27 11.54 15.19 0.43
C ASP A 27 11.09 14.72 -0.96
N PHE A 28 9.78 14.85 -1.22
CA PHE A 28 9.11 14.37 -2.42
C PHE A 28 9.41 15.31 -3.62
N ILE A 29 10.66 15.38 -4.11
CA ILE A 29 11.07 16.28 -5.20
C ILE A 29 11.23 15.50 -6.50
N ASN A 30 10.34 15.78 -7.49
CA ASN A 30 10.14 15.14 -8.82
C ASN A 30 9.04 14.07 -8.93
N HIS A 31 7.88 14.28 -8.29
CA HIS A 31 6.80 13.29 -8.24
C HIS A 31 5.71 13.49 -9.30
N SER A 32 5.24 12.38 -9.89
CA SER A 32 3.91 12.34 -10.50
C SER A 32 2.88 12.34 -9.38
N ILE A 33 2.03 13.36 -9.33
CA ILE A 33 0.93 13.46 -8.38
C ILE A 33 -0.38 13.45 -9.17
N ASP A 34 -1.19 12.44 -8.94
CA ASP A 34 -2.57 12.38 -9.42
C ASP A 34 -3.53 12.70 -8.27
N THR A 35 -4.51 13.55 -8.57
CA THR A 35 -5.60 13.87 -7.64
C THR A 35 -6.91 13.39 -8.24
N VAL A 36 -7.68 12.62 -7.47
CA VAL A 36 -9.01 12.15 -7.85
C VAL A 36 -10.01 12.57 -6.78
N SER A 37 -11.11 13.19 -7.21
CA SER A 37 -12.19 13.57 -6.30
C SER A 37 -13.45 12.78 -6.61
N TYR A 38 -14.18 12.43 -5.57
CA TYR A 38 -15.50 11.80 -5.67
C TYR A 38 -16.41 12.27 -4.54
N THR A 39 -17.72 12.07 -4.68
CA THR A 39 -18.69 12.42 -3.66
C THR A 39 -19.50 11.18 -3.34
N ASP A 40 -19.70 10.94 -2.05
CA ASP A 40 -20.60 9.89 -1.55
C ASP A 40 -21.44 10.43 -0.38
N LYS A 41 -22.15 9.54 0.33
CA LYS A 41 -22.99 9.92 1.47
C LYS A 41 -22.22 10.61 2.61
N SER A 42 -20.92 10.38 2.74
CA SER A 42 -20.05 10.95 3.76
C SER A 42 -19.59 12.38 3.42
N GLY A 43 -19.58 12.76 2.15
CA GLY A 43 -19.26 14.11 1.68
C GLY A 43 -18.38 14.10 0.42
N ASN A 44 -17.56 15.14 0.29
CA ASN A 44 -16.62 15.26 -0.82
C ASN A 44 -15.27 14.68 -0.43
N HIS A 45 -14.74 13.81 -1.27
CA HIS A 45 -13.51 13.08 -1.04
C HIS A 45 -12.43 13.51 -2.02
N ILE A 46 -11.18 13.46 -1.56
CA ILE A 46 -9.98 13.71 -2.36
C ILE A 46 -8.99 12.57 -2.09
N LEU A 47 -8.61 11.87 -3.14
CA LEU A 47 -7.49 10.93 -3.15
C LEU A 47 -6.29 11.61 -3.79
N LEU A 48 -5.17 11.63 -3.07
CA LEU A 48 -3.87 12.03 -3.59
C LEU A 48 -3.01 10.80 -3.76
N LEU A 49 -2.51 10.60 -4.97
CA LEU A 49 -1.65 9.49 -5.35
C LEU A 49 -0.31 10.07 -5.80
N SER A 50 0.79 9.73 -5.14
CA SER A 50 2.11 10.15 -5.57
C SER A 50 3.07 8.97 -5.68
N SER A 51 4.00 9.05 -6.62
CA SER A 51 5.12 8.11 -6.76
C SER A 51 6.43 8.88 -6.72
N SER A 52 7.43 8.35 -6.01
CA SER A 52 8.77 8.94 -5.93
C SER A 52 9.60 8.80 -7.18
N GLY A 53 9.20 7.93 -8.10
CA GLY A 53 10.17 7.38 -9.02
C GLY A 53 11.31 6.71 -8.24
N GLU A 54 12.48 6.66 -8.85
CA GLU A 54 13.68 6.13 -8.25
C GLU A 54 14.39 7.18 -7.39
N ILE A 55 14.69 6.83 -6.15
CA ILE A 55 15.48 7.65 -5.21
C ILE A 55 16.66 6.82 -4.68
N SER A 56 17.72 7.47 -4.21
CA SER A 56 18.82 6.77 -3.55
C SER A 56 18.33 5.99 -2.32
N GLY A 57 18.81 4.76 -2.17
CA GLY A 57 18.58 3.93 -0.99
C GLY A 57 19.42 4.38 0.21
N SER A 58 19.23 3.68 1.33
CA SER A 58 19.99 3.86 2.56
C SER A 58 21.38 3.21 2.48
N GLU A 59 21.54 2.21 1.60
CA GLU A 59 22.81 1.53 1.34
C GLU A 59 23.48 2.03 0.05
N ASP A 60 24.81 2.13 0.07
CA ASP A 60 25.59 2.58 -1.08
C ASP A 60 25.35 1.67 -2.31
N GLY A 61 24.98 2.29 -3.43
CA GLY A 61 24.70 1.58 -4.69
C GLY A 61 23.32 0.92 -4.74
N THR A 62 22.44 1.23 -3.79
CA THR A 62 21.04 0.80 -3.83
C THR A 62 20.09 1.95 -4.14
N HIS A 63 18.90 1.59 -4.62
CA HIS A 63 17.83 2.51 -4.98
C HIS A 63 16.50 2.06 -4.38
N SER A 64 15.64 3.02 -4.09
CA SER A 64 14.30 2.79 -3.54
C SER A 64 13.25 3.45 -4.43
N SER A 65 12.02 2.93 -4.38
CA SER A 65 10.88 3.55 -5.05
C SER A 65 9.62 3.32 -4.23
N PHE A 66 8.86 4.39 -4.01
CA PHE A 66 7.67 4.37 -3.17
C PHE A 66 6.47 5.00 -3.87
N ILE A 67 5.29 4.46 -3.56
CA ILE A 67 4.02 5.14 -3.74
C ILE A 67 3.48 5.63 -2.41
N HIS A 68 2.73 6.73 -2.46
CA HIS A 68 2.00 7.27 -1.33
C HIS A 68 0.56 7.56 -1.75
N MET A 69 -0.37 7.16 -0.90
CA MET A 69 -1.81 7.27 -1.11
C MET A 69 -2.42 7.94 0.11
N THR A 70 -3.00 9.12 -0.07
CA THR A 70 -3.68 9.86 1.00
C THR A 70 -5.14 10.04 0.63
N HIS A 71 -6.04 9.73 1.56
CA HIS A 71 -7.47 9.97 1.39
C HIS A 71 -7.97 11.02 2.37
N GLN A 72 -8.58 12.06 1.84
CA GLN A 72 -9.14 13.16 2.60
C GLN A 72 -10.65 13.27 2.37
N LEU A 73 -11.36 13.63 3.43
CA LEU A 73 -12.75 14.03 3.42
C LEU A 73 -12.85 15.53 3.69
N THR A 74 -13.47 16.27 2.79
CA THR A 74 -13.70 17.71 2.91
C THR A 74 -15.08 18.00 3.49
N ARG A 75 -15.11 18.69 4.64
CA ARG A 75 -16.34 19.17 5.30
C ARG A 75 -16.14 20.60 5.81
N ASN A 76 -17.02 21.52 5.39
CA ASN A 76 -17.01 22.92 5.84
C ASN A 76 -15.62 23.56 5.77
N ASP A 77 -14.98 23.47 4.60
CA ASP A 77 -13.63 23.98 4.31
C ASP A 77 -12.47 23.36 5.13
N ASN A 78 -12.74 22.28 5.88
CA ASN A 78 -11.71 21.48 6.53
C ASN A 78 -11.50 20.16 5.80
N ASN A 79 -10.24 19.81 5.53
CA ASN A 79 -9.85 18.50 5.01
C ASN A 79 -9.42 17.62 6.18
N GLN A 80 -10.13 16.52 6.38
CA GLN A 80 -9.77 15.48 7.33
C GLN A 80 -9.12 14.32 6.58
N THR A 81 -7.87 13.99 6.91
CA THR A 81 -7.26 12.75 6.44
C THR A 81 -7.94 11.55 7.09
N LEU A 82 -8.49 10.64 6.27
CA LEU A 82 -9.11 9.40 6.70
C LEU A 82 -8.08 8.28 6.86
N TRP A 83 -7.19 8.15 5.87
CA TRP A 83 -6.11 7.18 5.89
C TRP A 83 -4.96 7.60 4.97
N GLU A 84 -3.78 7.08 5.26
CA GLU A 84 -2.57 7.23 4.45
C GLU A 84 -1.86 5.89 4.36
N ILE A 85 -1.36 5.56 3.17
CA ILE A 85 -0.60 4.34 2.92
C ILE A 85 0.64 4.71 2.13
N LYS A 86 1.80 4.31 2.65
CA LYS A 86 3.07 4.24 1.92
C LYS A 86 3.35 2.78 1.62
N ASP A 87 3.71 2.50 0.38
CA ASP A 87 4.15 1.17 -0.05
C ASP A 87 5.25 1.32 -1.10
N GLY A 88 6.05 0.28 -1.32
CA GLY A 88 7.15 0.34 -2.27
C GLY A 88 8.26 -0.64 -1.97
N VAL A 89 9.40 -0.39 -2.61
CA VAL A 89 10.61 -1.18 -2.45
C VAL A 89 11.72 -0.30 -1.92
N GLU A 90 12.46 -0.82 -0.95
CA GLU A 90 13.59 -0.18 -0.30
C GLU A 90 14.88 -0.94 -0.62
N ASP A 91 15.96 -0.19 -0.84
CA ASP A 91 17.33 -0.68 -0.97
C ASP A 91 17.51 -1.80 -1.99
N CYS A 92 16.95 -1.61 -3.19
CA CYS A 92 17.15 -2.50 -4.32
C CYS A 92 18.54 -2.28 -4.96
N PRO A 93 19.38 -3.32 -5.13
CA PRO A 93 20.70 -3.20 -5.73
C PRO A 93 20.69 -3.16 -7.27
N VAL A 94 19.50 -3.17 -7.89
CA VAL A 94 19.27 -3.22 -9.33
C VAL A 94 18.11 -2.27 -9.68
N ASP A 95 17.46 -2.46 -10.85
CA ASP A 95 16.32 -1.63 -11.25
C ASP A 95 15.15 -1.78 -10.27
N VAL A 96 14.66 -0.63 -9.77
CA VAL A 96 13.57 -0.54 -8.80
C VAL A 96 12.40 0.23 -9.37
N GLU A 97 11.18 -0.20 -9.06
CA GLU A 97 9.97 0.48 -9.50
C GLU A 97 8.85 0.34 -8.47
N ALA A 98 8.17 1.45 -8.18
CA ALA A 98 6.85 1.47 -7.56
C ALA A 98 5.96 2.48 -8.27
N LYS A 99 4.91 2.01 -8.95
CA LYS A 99 4.03 2.86 -9.77
C LYS A 99 2.58 2.43 -9.76
N PHE A 100 1.67 3.39 -9.89
CA PHE A 100 0.26 3.11 -10.15
C PHE A 100 0.07 2.61 -11.58
N LEU A 101 -0.79 1.59 -11.76
CA LEU A 101 -1.10 1.04 -13.09
C LEU A 101 -2.35 1.68 -13.71
N ALA A 102 -3.23 2.25 -12.88
CA ALA A 102 -4.46 2.89 -13.32
C ALA A 102 -4.95 3.95 -12.32
N LYS A 103 -5.91 4.77 -12.76
CA LYS A 103 -6.68 5.62 -11.85
C LYS A 103 -7.52 4.77 -10.89
N PRO A 104 -7.80 5.25 -9.66
CA PRO A 104 -8.69 4.60 -8.73
C PRO A 104 -10.06 4.32 -9.32
N ARG A 105 -10.66 3.20 -8.89
CA ARG A 105 -12.06 2.86 -9.16
C ARG A 105 -12.86 2.90 -7.87
N PHE A 106 -14.16 3.15 -8.01
CA PHE A 106 -15.07 3.30 -6.89
C PHE A 106 -16.26 2.36 -7.07
N THR A 107 -16.65 1.67 -6.01
CA THR A 107 -17.82 0.80 -5.98
C THR A 107 -18.64 1.07 -4.73
N ASP A 108 -19.87 0.58 -4.69
CA ASP A 108 -20.71 0.52 -3.49
C ASP A 108 -21.34 -0.87 -3.45
N PHE A 109 -20.51 -1.89 -3.25
CA PHE A 109 -20.95 -3.28 -3.32
C PHE A 109 -21.81 -3.68 -2.12
N ASN A 110 -21.60 -3.04 -0.96
CA ASN A 110 -22.43 -3.27 0.23
C ASN A 110 -23.72 -2.43 0.24
N ASN A 111 -23.88 -1.45 -0.67
CA ASN A 111 -25.04 -0.55 -0.81
C ASN A 111 -25.30 0.32 0.43
N ASP A 112 -24.24 0.77 1.11
CA ASP A 112 -24.37 1.66 2.28
C ASP A 112 -24.31 3.16 1.94
N GLY A 113 -23.99 3.46 0.67
CA GLY A 113 -23.84 4.81 0.11
C GLY A 113 -22.45 5.42 0.33
N VAL A 114 -21.49 4.66 0.87
CA VAL A 114 -20.08 5.02 1.02
C VAL A 114 -19.27 4.20 0.01
N MET A 115 -18.43 4.87 -0.78
CA MET A 115 -17.71 4.16 -1.84
C MET A 115 -16.54 3.35 -1.27
N GLU A 116 -16.39 2.10 -1.71
CA GLU A 116 -15.12 1.39 -1.61
C GLU A 116 -14.15 1.89 -2.67
N VAL A 117 -12.90 2.12 -2.25
CA VAL A 117 -11.85 2.71 -3.11
C VAL A 117 -10.88 1.62 -3.54
N TRP A 118 -10.72 1.42 -4.85
CA TRP A 118 -9.84 0.41 -5.43
C TRP A 118 -8.65 1.07 -6.11
N ILE A 119 -7.44 0.67 -5.72
CA ILE A 119 -6.18 1.17 -6.26
C ILE A 119 -5.37 -0.02 -6.75
N ILE A 120 -4.73 0.13 -7.91
CA ILE A 120 -3.83 -0.88 -8.48
C ILE A 120 -2.46 -0.28 -8.75
N TYR A 121 -1.42 -1.00 -8.33
CA TYR A 121 -0.04 -0.60 -8.48
C TYR A 121 0.87 -1.81 -8.68
N GLN A 122 2.08 -1.54 -9.17
CA GLN A 122 3.13 -2.52 -9.38
C GLN A 122 4.35 -2.15 -8.53
N MET A 123 5.05 -3.17 -8.05
CA MET A 123 6.36 -3.07 -7.40
C MET A 123 7.34 -4.04 -8.04
N ALA A 124 8.60 -3.63 -8.17
CA ALA A 124 9.67 -4.46 -8.71
C ALA A 124 11.02 -4.09 -8.10
N CYS A 125 11.87 -5.09 -7.89
CA CYS A 125 13.31 -4.96 -7.72
C CYS A 125 13.96 -6.13 -8.46
N LYS A 126 14.35 -5.90 -9.72
CA LYS A 126 14.84 -6.95 -10.61
C LYS A 126 15.73 -6.37 -11.69
N GLY A 127 16.79 -7.09 -12.06
CA GLY A 127 17.66 -6.78 -13.20
C GLY A 127 17.40 -7.67 -14.42
N ASP A 128 16.27 -8.38 -14.43
CA ASP A 128 15.89 -9.34 -15.46
C ASP A 128 14.42 -9.19 -15.87
N ILE A 129 13.93 -10.12 -16.68
CA ILE A 129 12.55 -10.14 -17.19
C ILE A 129 11.58 -10.90 -16.29
N SER A 130 11.96 -11.29 -15.06
CA SER A 130 11.08 -12.04 -14.14
C SER A 130 9.78 -11.28 -13.80
N PRO A 131 8.72 -11.93 -13.34
CA PRO A 131 7.48 -11.25 -12.96
C PRO A 131 7.65 -10.15 -11.92
N SER A 132 7.01 -8.99 -12.13
CA SER A 132 6.83 -7.98 -11.08
C SER A 132 5.66 -8.33 -10.16
N THR A 133 5.60 -7.72 -8.97
CA THR A 133 4.44 -7.85 -8.07
C THR A 133 3.40 -6.81 -8.44
N VAL A 134 2.17 -7.24 -8.68
CA VAL A 134 1.00 -6.38 -8.95
C VAL A 134 0.03 -6.50 -7.78
N ILE A 135 -0.39 -5.37 -7.22
CA ILE A 135 -1.26 -5.31 -6.06
C ILE A 135 -2.52 -4.55 -6.40
N VAL A 136 -3.68 -5.15 -6.09
CA VAL A 136 -4.96 -4.46 -5.96
C VAL A 136 -5.25 -4.26 -4.48
N LYS A 137 -5.38 -3.00 -4.06
CA LYS A 137 -5.76 -2.63 -2.70
C LYS A 137 -7.14 -1.97 -2.71
N MET A 138 -8.03 -2.49 -1.87
CA MET A 138 -9.37 -1.95 -1.67
C MET A 138 -9.48 -1.38 -0.27
N MET A 139 -9.97 -0.15 -0.15
CA MET A 139 -10.26 0.51 1.12
C MET A 139 -11.78 0.55 1.31
N ASP A 140 -12.23 0.00 2.43
CA ASP A 140 -13.65 0.05 2.80
C ASP A 140 -14.02 1.33 3.56
N GLU A 141 -15.28 1.45 3.97
CA GLU A 141 -15.83 2.62 4.66
C GLU A 141 -15.10 2.95 5.98
N ARG A 142 -14.40 1.98 6.56
CA ARG A 142 -13.61 2.12 7.79
C ARG A 142 -12.16 2.47 7.51
N GLY A 143 -11.75 2.53 6.25
CA GLY A 143 -10.36 2.69 5.84
C GLY A 143 -9.51 1.45 6.12
N ILE A 144 -10.11 0.26 6.19
CA ILE A 144 -9.37 -0.98 6.38
C ILE A 144 -8.98 -1.54 5.01
N PRO A 145 -7.68 -1.74 4.73
CA PRO A 145 -7.24 -2.27 3.45
C PRO A 145 -7.56 -3.76 3.33
N SER A 146 -8.06 -4.16 2.16
CA SER A 146 -8.04 -5.55 1.68
C SER A 146 -7.13 -5.62 0.46
N THR A 147 -6.24 -6.61 0.42
CA THR A 147 -5.16 -6.71 -0.57
C THR A 147 -5.21 -8.01 -1.36
N LEU A 148 -5.19 -7.89 -2.69
CA LEU A 148 -4.90 -8.95 -3.63
C LEU A 148 -3.49 -8.69 -4.18
N GLU A 149 -2.58 -9.62 -3.94
CA GLU A 149 -1.23 -9.60 -4.49
C GLU A 149 -1.12 -10.67 -5.57
N SER A 150 -0.49 -10.34 -6.70
CA SER A 150 -0.23 -11.27 -7.78
C SER A 150 1.14 -11.09 -8.38
N ALA A 151 1.82 -12.18 -8.70
CA ALA A 151 2.90 -12.14 -9.67
C ALA A 151 2.31 -11.75 -11.04
N GLN A 152 3.02 -10.89 -11.77
CA GLN A 152 2.70 -10.56 -13.16
C GLN A 152 2.68 -11.86 -14.00
N LEU A 153 1.71 -11.97 -14.91
CA LEU A 153 1.67 -13.07 -15.86
C LEU A 153 2.47 -12.68 -17.11
N ILE A 154 3.56 -13.39 -17.35
CA ILE A 154 4.40 -13.20 -18.52
C ILE A 154 4.07 -14.27 -19.55
N GLU A 155 3.93 -13.88 -20.81
CA GLU A 155 3.84 -14.77 -21.97
C GLU A 155 5.07 -14.58 -22.86
N TYR A 156 5.83 -15.65 -23.05
CA TYR A 156 7.05 -15.68 -23.85
C TYR A 156 6.75 -15.97 -25.34
N PRO A 157 7.67 -15.65 -26.27
CA PRO A 157 7.46 -15.88 -27.70
C PRO A 157 7.22 -17.34 -28.10
N ASP A 158 7.68 -18.29 -27.29
CA ASP A 158 7.45 -19.73 -27.48
C ASP A 158 6.08 -20.20 -26.95
N GLY A 159 5.27 -19.30 -26.40
CA GLY A 159 3.95 -19.55 -25.83
C GLY A 159 3.98 -20.06 -24.39
N THR A 160 5.16 -20.20 -23.76
CA THR A 160 5.26 -20.52 -22.34
C THR A 160 4.88 -19.32 -21.49
N THR A 161 4.44 -19.57 -20.26
CA THR A 161 4.03 -18.53 -19.31
C THR A 161 4.73 -18.67 -17.98
N GLU A 162 4.99 -17.54 -17.32
CA GLU A 162 5.56 -17.46 -15.97
C GLU A 162 4.79 -16.48 -15.09
N GLY A 163 4.68 -16.79 -13.80
CA GLY A 163 3.95 -15.99 -12.82
C GLY A 163 2.44 -16.14 -12.92
N GLY A 164 1.71 -15.10 -12.53
CA GLY A 164 0.24 -15.10 -12.47
C GLY A 164 -0.37 -15.74 -11.22
N ASP A 165 0.45 -16.25 -10.30
CA ASP A 165 -0.01 -16.68 -8.98
C ASP A 165 -0.55 -15.49 -8.20
N SER A 166 -1.73 -15.65 -7.59
CA SER A 166 -2.35 -14.59 -6.79
C SER A 166 -2.78 -15.07 -5.42
N SER A 167 -2.76 -14.17 -4.44
CA SER A 167 -3.19 -14.43 -3.07
C SER A 167 -4.01 -13.26 -2.51
N PHE A 168 -5.03 -13.61 -1.71
CA PHE A 168 -5.85 -12.64 -1.00
C PHE A 168 -5.43 -12.60 0.48
N ASP A 169 -5.42 -11.40 1.05
CA ASP A 169 -5.30 -11.24 2.49
C ASP A 169 -6.57 -11.71 3.24
N ILE A 170 -6.45 -11.79 4.57
CA ILE A 170 -7.55 -12.23 5.43
C ILE A 170 -8.78 -11.31 5.33
N ASN A 171 -8.58 -10.02 5.05
CA ASN A 171 -9.67 -9.04 4.97
C ASN A 171 -10.53 -9.29 3.72
N PHE A 172 -9.94 -9.62 2.58
CA PHE A 172 -10.69 -10.07 1.40
C PHE A 172 -11.40 -11.40 1.63
N MET A 173 -10.77 -12.32 2.35
CA MET A 173 -11.34 -13.64 2.62
C MET A 173 -12.59 -13.57 3.52
N GLN A 174 -12.72 -12.52 4.34
CA GLN A 174 -13.90 -12.28 5.17
C GLN A 174 -15.05 -11.57 4.44
N LYS A 175 -14.78 -10.96 3.27
CA LYS A 175 -15.79 -10.26 2.47
C LYS A 175 -16.55 -11.22 1.54
N SER A 176 -17.69 -10.75 1.03
CA SER A 176 -18.47 -11.48 0.03
C SER A 176 -17.66 -11.76 -1.24
N ASP A 177 -17.96 -12.86 -1.93
CA ASP A 177 -17.25 -13.32 -3.12
C ASP A 177 -17.21 -12.28 -4.26
N ILE A 178 -18.20 -11.38 -4.31
CA ILE A 178 -18.25 -10.29 -5.30
C ILE A 178 -17.01 -9.38 -5.25
N TYR A 179 -16.47 -9.11 -4.06
CA TYR A 179 -15.28 -8.30 -3.89
C TYR A 179 -14.05 -8.99 -4.49
N ARG A 180 -13.90 -10.28 -4.24
CA ARG A 180 -12.78 -11.07 -4.80
C ARG A 180 -12.92 -11.26 -6.30
N ALA A 181 -14.13 -11.48 -6.80
CA ALA A 181 -14.41 -11.58 -8.23
C ALA A 181 -14.05 -10.27 -8.96
N TYR A 182 -14.43 -9.12 -8.38
CA TYR A 182 -14.08 -7.82 -8.94
C TYR A 182 -12.57 -7.56 -8.89
N ALA A 183 -11.88 -7.87 -7.77
CA ALA A 183 -10.44 -7.73 -7.66
C ALA A 183 -9.68 -8.53 -8.75
N LEU A 184 -10.10 -9.79 -8.98
CA LEU A 184 -9.53 -10.64 -10.03
C LEU A 184 -9.81 -10.11 -11.44
N ALA A 185 -11.00 -9.54 -11.67
CA ALA A 185 -11.30 -8.91 -12.95
C ALA A 185 -10.43 -7.66 -13.16
N PHE A 186 -10.29 -6.83 -12.12
CA PHE A 186 -9.53 -5.58 -12.19
C PHE A 186 -8.03 -5.84 -12.42
N ILE A 187 -7.41 -6.77 -11.68
CA ILE A 187 -5.98 -7.07 -11.84
C ILE A 187 -5.66 -7.64 -13.23
N LYS A 188 -6.57 -8.42 -13.82
CA LYS A 188 -6.40 -9.05 -15.14
C LYS A 188 -6.23 -8.06 -16.28
N GLU A 189 -6.71 -6.83 -16.10
CA GLU A 189 -6.55 -5.77 -17.09
C GLU A 189 -5.10 -5.25 -17.18
N PHE A 190 -4.28 -5.45 -16.13
CA PHE A 190 -2.95 -4.83 -16.01
C PHE A 190 -1.81 -5.80 -15.75
N TYR A 191 -2.09 -7.02 -15.26
CA TYR A 191 -1.04 -7.95 -14.82
C TYR A 191 -0.41 -8.81 -15.94
N MET A 192 -0.83 -8.70 -17.20
CA MET A 192 -0.27 -9.52 -18.29
C MET A 192 0.75 -8.74 -19.12
N VAL A 193 1.93 -9.32 -19.34
CA VAL A 193 2.97 -8.81 -20.24
C VAL A 193 3.28 -9.84 -21.31
N LYS A 194 3.27 -9.39 -22.57
CA LYS A 194 3.62 -10.22 -23.73
C LYS A 194 4.93 -9.74 -24.33
N PHE A 195 5.93 -10.60 -24.35
CA PHE A 195 7.15 -10.36 -25.12
C PHE A 195 6.91 -10.75 -26.57
N LYS A 196 7.17 -9.82 -27.49
CA LYS A 196 7.03 -10.02 -28.94
C LYS A 196 8.37 -10.36 -29.58
#